data_AF-E0VGX2-F1
#
_entry.id   AF-E0VGX2-F1
#
_cell.length_a   1.000
_cell.length_b   1.000
_cell.length_c   1.000
_cell.angle_alpha   90.00
_cell.angle_beta   90.00
_cell.angle_gamma   90.00
#
_symmetry.space_group_name_H-M   'P 1'
#
loop_
_entity.id
_entity.type
_entity.pdbx_description
1 polymer ?
#
loop_
_entity_poly.entity_id
_entity_poly.type
_entity_poly.pdbx_seq_one_letter_code
_entity_poly.pdbx_strand_id
1 'polypeptide(L)'
;MLKESSSLKDEIQEKNIINNIPHPPALPMGPLVDSQGLILPRKVFNPCLDSKDRQDLHKELLFNKRIGKNVLNQKSELQRALEKHKDHQTRKEMENEKNQNKSLLEKVIEERARRIESVSFFNFTYYVT
;
A
#
# COMPACT_ATOMS: atom_id res chain seq x y z
N MET A 1 -5.55 -10.28 38.33
CA MET A 1 -6.69 -9.49 37.81
C MET A 1 -6.13 -8.33 36.99
N LEU A 2 -6.03 -8.47 35.67
CA LEU A 2 -5.51 -7.44 34.76
C LEU A 2 -6.31 -7.54 33.45
N LYS A 3 -7.49 -6.92 33.40
CA LYS A 3 -8.37 -6.90 32.22
C LYS A 3 -9.05 -5.53 31.95
N GLU A 4 -8.58 -4.44 32.55
CA GLU A 4 -9.23 -3.12 32.37
C GLU A 4 -8.51 -2.19 31.38
N SER A 5 -7.26 -2.48 30.98
CA SER A 5 -6.47 -1.57 30.15
C SER A 5 -6.79 -1.58 28.65
N SER A 6 -7.60 -2.54 28.17
CA SER A 6 -8.00 -2.63 26.76
C SER A 6 -9.21 -1.75 26.43
N SER A 7 -10.18 -1.65 27.34
CA SER A 7 -11.46 -0.96 27.10
C SER A 7 -11.31 0.55 26.98
N LEU A 8 -10.35 1.16 27.70
CA LEU A 8 -10.12 2.60 27.67
C LEU A 8 -9.47 3.07 26.37
N LYS A 9 -8.71 2.20 25.69
CA LYS A 9 -8.03 2.57 24.43
C LYS A 9 -9.01 2.63 23.26
N ASP A 10 -9.98 1.73 23.23
CA ASP A 10 -11.03 1.72 22.22
C ASP A 10 -11.95 2.94 22.36
N GLU A 11 -12.27 3.34 23.61
CA GLU A 11 -13.10 4.51 23.89
C GLU A 11 -12.37 5.84 23.57
N ILE A 12 -11.05 5.91 23.80
CA ILE A 12 -10.22 7.07 23.42
C ILE A 12 -10.08 7.15 21.89
N GLN A 13 -10.05 6.00 21.20
CA GLN A 13 -9.94 5.95 19.75
C GLN A 13 -11.28 6.32 19.08
N GLU A 14 -12.41 5.88 19.63
CA GLU A 14 -13.75 6.24 19.17
C GLU A 14 -14.06 7.74 19.40
N LYS A 15 -13.71 8.29 20.57
CA LYS A 15 -13.86 9.72 20.87
C LYS A 15 -12.99 10.61 19.97
N ASN A 16 -11.77 10.16 19.61
CA ASN A 16 -10.92 10.89 18.67
C ASN A 16 -11.44 10.86 17.22
N ILE A 17 -12.17 9.82 16.82
CA ILE A 17 -12.80 9.76 15.49
C ILE A 17 -13.96 10.75 15.40
N ILE A 18 -14.77 10.89 16.45
CA ILE A 18 -15.90 11.83 16.49
C ILE A 18 -15.43 13.29 16.56
N ASN A 19 -14.34 13.55 17.30
CA ASN A 19 -13.82 14.91 17.50
C ASN A 19 -13.11 15.51 16.27
N ASN A 20 -12.78 14.69 15.26
CA ASN A 20 -12.13 15.13 14.03
C ASN A 20 -13.09 15.29 12.83
N ILE A 21 -14.40 15.22 13.06
CA ILE A 21 -15.37 15.58 12.03
C ILE A 21 -15.39 17.11 11.94
N PRO A 22 -14.99 17.73 10.80
CA PRO A 22 -15.07 19.17 10.67
C PRO A 22 -16.53 19.56 10.71
N HIS A 23 -16.90 20.24 11.80
CA HIS A 23 -18.22 20.83 11.95
C HIS A 23 -18.42 21.82 10.80
N PRO A 24 -19.54 21.76 10.07
CA PRO A 24 -19.80 22.74 9.03
C PRO A 24 -19.75 24.15 9.65
N PRO A 25 -19.14 25.15 8.99
CA PRO A 25 -19.17 26.51 9.48
C PRO A 25 -20.62 26.89 9.73
N ALA A 26 -20.92 27.35 10.95
CA ALA A 26 -22.27 27.70 11.37
C ALA A 26 -22.85 28.72 10.38
N LEU A 27 -23.72 28.25 9.49
CA LEU A 27 -24.45 29.12 8.57
C LEU A 27 -25.34 30.03 9.44
N PRO A 28 -25.57 31.30 9.05
CA PRO A 28 -26.53 32.15 9.74
C PRO A 28 -27.84 31.37 9.92
N MET A 29 -28.21 31.19 11.19
CA MET A 29 -29.30 30.35 11.63
C MET A 29 -30.63 30.97 11.18
N GLY A 30 -31.15 30.54 10.03
CA GLY A 30 -32.50 30.90 9.60
C GLY A 30 -32.70 30.91 8.08
N PRO A 31 -33.91 30.58 7.59
CA PRO A 31 -34.30 30.89 6.21
C PRO A 31 -34.20 32.40 5.98
N LEU A 32 -33.54 32.83 4.91
CA LEU A 32 -33.62 34.23 4.47
C LEU A 32 -35.05 34.44 3.94
N VAL A 33 -35.79 35.36 4.54
CA VAL A 33 -37.17 35.68 4.13
C VAL A 33 -37.24 37.06 3.49
N ASP A 34 -38.12 37.23 2.51
CA ASP A 34 -38.41 38.54 1.90
C ASP A 34 -39.31 39.41 2.81
N SER A 35 -39.61 40.64 2.37
CA SER A 35 -40.47 41.56 3.12
C SER A 35 -41.92 41.09 3.26
N GLN A 36 -42.31 40.01 2.58
CA GLN A 36 -43.62 39.35 2.69
C GLN A 36 -43.55 38.05 3.49
N GLY A 37 -42.38 37.72 4.06
CA GLY A 37 -42.17 36.51 4.85
C GLY A 37 -41.94 35.24 4.03
N LEU A 38 -41.76 35.34 2.71
CA LEU A 38 -41.50 34.19 1.85
C LEU A 38 -40.02 33.82 1.89
N ILE A 39 -39.73 32.51 2.00
CA ILE A 39 -38.36 32.00 2.02
C ILE A 39 -37.71 32.18 0.65
N LEU A 40 -36.55 32.82 0.63
CA LEU A 40 -35.74 32.99 -0.57
C LEU A 40 -34.92 31.73 -0.87
N PRO A 41 -34.79 31.33 -2.16
CA PRO A 41 -33.89 30.25 -2.55
C PRO A 41 -32.45 30.52 -2.10
N ARG A 42 -31.81 29.52 -1.50
CA ARG A 42 -30.42 29.62 -1.02
C ARG A 42 -29.57 28.48 -1.58
N LYS A 43 -28.33 28.82 -1.94
CA LYS A 43 -27.31 27.82 -2.27
C LYS A 43 -26.97 27.01 -1.01
N VAL A 44 -27.25 25.71 -1.04
CA VAL A 44 -26.86 24.79 0.02
C VAL A 44 -25.34 24.70 0.09
N PHE A 45 -24.82 24.67 1.32
CA PHE A 45 -23.41 24.51 1.55
C PHE A 45 -22.98 23.06 1.27
N ASN A 46 -21.96 22.88 0.43
CA ASN A 46 -21.40 21.56 0.18
C ASN A 46 -20.09 21.39 0.99
N PRO A 47 -20.11 20.64 2.09
CA PRO A 47 -18.93 20.46 2.94
C PRO A 47 -17.78 19.73 2.25
N CYS A 48 -18.02 19.06 1.11
CA CYS A 48 -16.98 18.40 0.33
C CYS A 48 -16.18 19.40 -0.53
N LEU A 49 -16.71 20.59 -0.81
CA LEU A 49 -16.00 21.62 -1.57
C LEU A 49 -14.93 22.34 -0.74
N ASP A 50 -15.11 22.41 0.58
CA ASP A 50 -14.22 23.16 1.47
C ASP A 50 -13.00 22.37 1.93
N SER A 51 -13.09 21.03 1.97
CA SER A 51 -11.95 20.19 2.37
C SER A 51 -11.24 19.63 1.16
N LYS A 52 -10.03 20.17 0.93
CA LYS A 52 -9.13 19.68 -0.11
C LYS A 52 -8.75 18.22 0.12
N ASP A 53 -8.51 17.84 1.36
CA ASP A 53 -8.14 16.47 1.75
C ASP A 53 -9.22 15.46 1.36
N ARG A 54 -10.50 15.77 1.60
CA ARG A 54 -11.62 14.91 1.19
C ARG A 54 -11.69 14.77 -0.34
N GLN A 55 -11.46 15.84 -1.07
CA GLN A 55 -11.47 15.80 -2.54
C GLN A 55 -10.31 14.98 -3.09
N ASP A 56 -9.14 15.10 -2.48
CA ASP A 56 -7.95 14.38 -2.93
C ASP A 56 -8.06 12.89 -2.60
N LEU A 57 -8.55 12.54 -1.41
CA LEU A 57 -8.88 11.15 -1.08
C LEU A 57 -9.90 10.55 -2.05
N HIS A 58 -10.95 11.30 -2.41
CA HIS A 58 -11.94 10.83 -3.39
C HIS A 58 -11.31 10.54 -4.76
N LYS A 59 -10.45 11.44 -5.25
CA LYS A 59 -9.71 11.23 -6.52
C LYS A 59 -8.80 10.02 -6.46
N GLU A 60 -8.08 9.84 -5.36
CA GLU A 60 -7.19 8.71 -5.15
C GLU A 60 -7.96 7.38 -5.11
N LEU A 61 -9.08 7.33 -4.39
CA LEU A 61 -9.94 6.14 -4.33
C LEU A 61 -10.52 5.79 -5.71
N LEU A 62 -10.96 6.79 -6.48
CA LEU A 62 -11.42 6.57 -7.87
C LEU A 62 -10.28 6.08 -8.78
N PHE A 63 -9.08 6.64 -8.63
CA PHE A 63 -7.90 6.19 -9.35
C PHE A 63 -7.57 4.73 -9.02
N ASN A 64 -7.53 4.37 -7.74
CA ASN A 64 -7.27 3.01 -7.29
C ASN A 64 -8.32 2.02 -7.81
N LYS A 65 -9.60 2.41 -7.79
CA LYS A 65 -10.69 1.62 -8.41
C LYS A 65 -10.48 1.42 -9.91
N ARG A 66 -10.07 2.46 -10.63
CA ARG A 66 -9.81 2.40 -12.08
C ARG A 66 -8.62 1.50 -12.43
N ILE A 67 -7.55 1.53 -11.62
CA ILE A 67 -6.35 0.71 -11.84
C ILE A 67 -6.50 -0.71 -11.24
N GLY A 68 -7.55 -0.96 -10.45
CA GLY A 68 -7.77 -2.25 -9.79
C GLY A 68 -6.92 -2.47 -8.54
N LYS A 69 -6.37 -1.42 -7.92
CA LYS A 69 -5.61 -1.50 -6.66
C LYS A 69 -6.56 -1.56 -5.46
N ASN A 70 -6.62 -2.70 -4.77
CA ASN A 70 -7.45 -2.88 -3.58
C ASN A 70 -6.71 -2.42 -2.32
N VAL A 71 -7.08 -1.28 -1.72
CA VAL A 71 -6.41 -0.71 -0.54
C VAL A 71 -6.83 -1.35 0.80
N LEU A 72 -7.95 -2.08 0.85
CA LEU A 72 -8.53 -2.57 2.11
C LEU A 72 -7.86 -3.83 2.65
N ASN A 73 -7.14 -4.58 1.82
CA ASN A 73 -6.58 -5.89 2.18
C ASN A 73 -5.10 -6.05 1.74
N GLN A 74 -4.37 -4.96 1.55
CA GLN A 74 -2.95 -5.02 1.21
C GLN A 74 -2.10 -5.19 2.46
N LYS A 75 -1.13 -6.11 2.42
CA LYS A 75 0.01 -6.08 3.34
C LYS A 75 0.66 -4.70 3.21
N SER A 76 1.00 -4.06 4.33
CA SER A 76 1.76 -2.80 4.30
C SER A 76 3.06 -2.97 3.52
N GLU A 77 3.61 -1.88 2.97
CA GLU A 77 4.92 -1.90 2.29
C GLU A 77 6.00 -2.51 3.20
N LEU A 78 5.95 -2.22 4.50
CA LEU A 78 6.84 -2.81 5.51
C LEU A 78 6.67 -4.34 5.60
N GLN A 79 5.43 -4.84 5.68
CA GLN A 79 5.18 -6.29 5.71
C GLN A 79 5.68 -6.97 4.43
N ARG A 80 5.45 -6.35 3.26
CA ARG A 80 5.94 -6.88 1.98
C ARG A 80 7.47 -6.90 1.92
N ALA A 81 8.12 -5.87 2.44
CA ALA A 81 9.58 -5.79 2.53
C ALA A 81 10.15 -6.86 3.47
N LEU A 82 9.55 -7.05 4.64
CA LEU A 82 9.97 -8.07 5.62
C LEU A 82 9.80 -9.49 5.07
N GLU A 83 8.67 -9.78 4.42
CA GLU A 83 8.43 -11.07 3.77
C GLU A 83 9.46 -11.33 2.67
N LYS A 84 9.70 -10.34 1.80
CA LYS A 84 10.73 -10.43 0.76
C LYS A 84 12.13 -10.65 1.34
N HIS A 85 12.46 -10.02 2.47
CA HIS A 85 13.74 -10.22 3.14
C HIS A 85 13.88 -11.65 3.69
N LYS A 86 12.83 -12.17 4.35
CA LYS A 86 12.81 -13.56 4.82
C LYS A 86 12.95 -14.55 3.68
N ASP A 87 12.19 -14.38 2.60
CA ASP A 87 12.28 -15.24 1.42
C ASP A 87 13.67 -15.23 0.79
N HIS A 88 14.31 -14.06 0.75
CA HIS A 88 15.68 -13.93 0.26
C HIS A 88 16.67 -14.66 1.15
N GLN A 89 16.55 -14.52 2.47
CA GLN A 89 17.38 -15.22 3.44
C GLN A 89 17.26 -16.74 3.31
N THR A 90 16.03 -17.27 3.33
CA THR A 90 15.76 -18.71 3.21
C THR A 90 16.32 -19.26 1.90
N ARG A 91 16.15 -18.53 0.80
CA ARG A 91 16.69 -18.94 -0.51
C ARG A 91 18.21 -19.01 -0.50
N LYS A 92 18.87 -18.01 0.09
CA LYS A 92 20.33 -17.97 0.20
C LYS A 92 20.86 -19.10 1.08
N GLU A 93 20.17 -19.42 2.18
CA GLU A 93 20.50 -20.55 3.05
C GLU A 93 20.37 -21.88 2.29
N MET A 94 19.26 -22.11 1.58
CA MET A 94 19.07 -23.31 0.75
C MET A 94 20.12 -23.44 -0.36
N GLU A 95 20.50 -22.34 -1.01
CA GLU A 95 21.54 -22.36 -2.05
C GLU A 95 22.92 -22.68 -1.47
N ASN A 96 23.24 -22.12 -0.31
CA ASN A 96 24.49 -22.41 0.39
C ASN A 96 24.55 -23.87 0.86
N GLU A 97 23.46 -24.39 1.42
CA GLU A 97 23.37 -25.80 1.82
C GLU A 97 23.52 -26.74 0.63
N LYS A 98 22.85 -26.44 -0.50
CA LYS A 98 23.05 -27.19 -1.75
C LYS A 98 24.51 -27.15 -2.18
N ASN A 99 25.15 -25.97 -2.19
CA ASN A 99 26.55 -25.83 -2.59
C ASN A 99 27.52 -26.56 -1.65
N GLN A 100 27.24 -26.60 -0.35
CA GLN A 100 28.03 -27.36 0.62
C GLN A 100 27.88 -28.87 0.42
N ASN A 101 26.67 -29.33 0.10
CA ASN A 101 26.36 -30.75 -0.11
C ASN A 101 26.65 -31.25 -1.54
N LYS A 102 27.15 -30.40 -2.45
CA LYS A 102 27.51 -30.78 -3.82
C LYS A 102 28.61 -31.84 -3.83
N SER A 103 28.34 -32.96 -4.52
CA SER A 103 29.31 -34.03 -4.76
C SER A 103 30.47 -33.54 -5.65
N LEU A 104 31.65 -34.17 -5.54
CA LEU A 104 32.79 -33.88 -6.42
C LEU A 104 32.44 -34.05 -7.90
N LEU A 105 31.68 -35.11 -8.24
CA LEU A 105 31.22 -35.35 -9.61
C LEU A 105 30.34 -34.20 -10.11
N GLU A 106 29.44 -33.72 -9.27
CA GLU A 106 28.51 -32.63 -9.60
C GLU A 106 29.24 -31.32 -9.87
N LYS A 107 30.28 -31.01 -9.07
CA LYS A 107 31.16 -29.85 -9.31
C LYS A 107 31.89 -29.93 -10.64
N VAL A 108 32.39 -31.11 -11.01
CA VAL A 108 33.10 -31.33 -12.29
C VAL A 108 32.14 -31.19 -13.48
N ILE A 109 30.92 -31.72 -13.36
CA ILE A 109 29.88 -31.56 -14.40
C ILE A 109 29.52 -30.08 -14.56
N GLU A 110 29.30 -29.37 -13.45
CA GLU A 110 28.97 -27.94 -13.46
C GLU A 110 30.10 -27.08 -14.07
N GLU A 111 31.36 -27.37 -13.74
CA GLU A 111 32.51 -26.69 -14.35
C GLU A 111 32.60 -26.96 -15.85
N ARG A 112 32.39 -28.21 -16.28
CA ARG A 112 32.39 -28.56 -17.70
C ARG A 112 31.27 -27.86 -18.46
N ALA A 113 30.07 -27.79 -17.88
CA ALA A 113 28.94 -27.07 -18.47
C ALA A 113 29.26 -25.58 -18.63
N ARG A 114 29.80 -24.93 -17.59
CA ARG A 114 30.22 -23.51 -17.62
C ARG A 114 31.26 -23.23 -18.71
N ARG A 115 32.23 -24.14 -18.87
CA ARG A 115 33.25 -24.04 -19.92
C ARG A 115 32.61 -24.11 -21.30
N ILE A 116 31.70 -25.06 -21.53
CA ILE A 116 30.97 -25.18 -22.81
C ILE A 116 30.15 -23.91 -23.09
N GLU A 117 29.37 -23.42 -22.13
CA GLU A 117 28.57 -22.20 -22.29
C GLU A 117 29.45 -20.99 -22.65
N SER A 118 30.57 -20.80 -21.95
CA SER A 118 31.51 -19.72 -22.26
C SER A 118 32.06 -19.82 -23.68
N VAL A 119 32.49 -21.01 -24.10
CA VAL A 119 33.03 -21.24 -25.44
C VAL A 119 31.95 -21.03 -26.50
N SER A 120 30.74 -21.56 -26.28
CA SER A 120 29.61 -21.36 -27.18
C SER A 120 29.23 -19.89 -27.28
N PHE A 121 29.24 -19.15 -26.17
CA PHE A 121 28.99 -17.71 -26.16
C PHE A 121 30.04 -16.95 -26.97
N PHE A 122 31.33 -17.21 -26.75
CA PHE A 122 32.42 -16.56 -27.51
C PHE A 122 32.34 -16.86 -29.00
N ASN A 123 32.10 -18.13 -29.38
CA ASN A 123 31.91 -18.48 -30.78
C ASN A 123 30.70 -17.76 -31.37
N PHE A 124 29.55 -17.76 -30.68
CA PHE A 124 28.36 -17.07 -31.14
C PHE A 124 28.61 -15.57 -31.35
N THR A 125 29.25 -14.89 -30.39
CA THR A 125 29.59 -13.46 -30.54
C THR A 125 30.56 -13.21 -31.69
N TYR A 126 31.52 -14.10 -31.95
CA TYR A 126 32.51 -13.94 -33.01
C TYR A 126 31.93 -14.16 -34.42
N TYR A 127 30.89 -14.99 -34.56
CA TYR A 127 30.28 -15.29 -35.86
C TYR A 127 29.07 -14.39 -36.21
N VAL A 128 28.56 -13.61 -35.26
CA VAL A 128 27.37 -12.74 -35.45
C VAL A 128 27.73 -11.26 -35.65
N THR A 129 28.98 -10.87 -35.40
CA THR A 129 29.56 -9.56 -35.71
C THR A 129 30.33 -9.58 -37.02
#